data_AF-A0A3C1R0G3-F1
#
_entry.id   AF-A0A3C1R0G3-F1
#
_cell.length_a   1.000
_cell.length_b   1.000
_cell.length_c   1.000
_cell.angle_alpha   90.00
_cell.angle_beta   90.00
_cell.angle_gamma   90.00
#
_symmetry.space_group_name_H-M   'P 1'
#
loop_
_entity.id
_entity.type
_entity.pdbx_description
1 polymer ?
#
loop_
_entity_poly.entity_id
_entity_poly.type
_entity_poly.pdbx_seq_one_letter_code
_entity_poly.pdbx_strand_id
1 'polypeptide(L)'
;ILGLDCRRQRVEVHRQVAYLPGDARLPKRMKGPEVLRFFAAMRGRPAEPSFELARRMDLDLARRVGAMSTGMRQKLAIAVTLAAEAPVTILDEPTANL
;
A
#
# COMPACT_ATOMS: atom_id res chain seq x y z
N ILE A 1 -12.48 -15.25 7.60
CA ILE A 1 -12.19 -13.79 7.63
C ILE A 1 -13.47 -13.08 7.26
N LEU A 2 -13.99 -12.17 8.10
CA LEU A 2 -15.30 -11.51 7.85
C LEU A 2 -16.46 -12.50 7.61
N GLY A 3 -16.47 -13.61 8.35
CA GLY A 3 -17.45 -14.69 8.16
C GLY A 3 -17.23 -15.58 6.92
N LEU A 4 -16.24 -15.29 6.08
CA LEU A 4 -15.92 -16.08 4.87
C LEU A 4 -14.86 -17.15 5.13
N ASP A 5 -14.99 -18.29 4.44
CA ASP A 5 -13.98 -19.34 4.36
C ASP A 5 -12.84 -18.89 3.42
N CYS A 6 -11.63 -18.76 3.95
CA CYS A 6 -10.47 -18.26 3.20
C CYS A 6 -9.96 -19.20 2.10
N ARG A 7 -10.30 -20.49 2.16
CA ARG A 7 -9.92 -21.49 1.15
C ARG A 7 -10.96 -21.55 0.04
N ARG A 8 -12.24 -21.65 0.41
CA ARG A 8 -13.34 -21.81 -0.55
C ARG A 8 -13.77 -20.50 -1.20
N GLN A 9 -13.67 -19.37 -0.48
CA GLN A 9 -14.14 -18.05 -0.93
C GLN A 9 -12.98 -17.05 -1.11
N ARG A 10 -11.83 -17.56 -1.55
CA ARG A 10 -10.56 -16.82 -1.62
C ARG A 10 -10.66 -15.48 -2.36
N VAL A 11 -11.36 -15.43 -3.50
CA VAL A 11 -11.50 -14.20 -4.30
C VAL A 11 -12.25 -13.12 -3.52
N GLU A 12 -13.33 -13.49 -2.84
CA GLU A 12 -14.14 -12.56 -2.04
C GLU A 12 -13.34 -12.05 -0.84
N VAL A 13 -12.60 -12.94 -0.16
CA VAL A 13 -11.70 -12.54 0.92
C VAL A 13 -10.62 -11.55 0.44
N HIS A 14 -9.96 -11.80 -0.70
CA HIS A 14 -8.93 -10.88 -1.21
C HIS A 14 -9.48 -9.51 -1.64
N ARG A 15 -10.76 -9.41 -2.01
CA ARG A 15 -11.41 -8.11 -2.26
C ARG A 15 -11.58 -7.30 -0.98
N GLN A 16 -11.79 -7.97 0.15
CA GLN A 16 -12.07 -7.35 1.45
C GLN A 16 -10.82 -7.18 2.34
N VAL A 17 -9.65 -7.63 1.88
CA VAL A 17 -8.39 -7.56 2.65
C VAL A 17 -7.37 -6.70 1.92
N ALA A 18 -6.69 -5.81 2.65
CA ALA A 18 -5.44 -5.19 2.23
C ALA A 18 -4.28 -5.81 3.02
N TYR A 19 -3.12 -5.97 2.39
CA TYR A 19 -1.96 -6.62 3.00
C TYR A 19 -0.68 -5.85 2.68
N LEU A 20 0.08 -5.51 3.72
CA LEU A 20 1.45 -5.02 3.63
C LEU A 20 2.40 -6.15 4.06
N PRO A 21 3.22 -6.72 3.15
CA PRO A 21 4.25 -7.68 3.53
C PRO A 21 5.45 -6.99 4.20
N GLY A 22 6.22 -7.73 5.01
CA GLY A 22 7.45 -7.23 5.65
C GLY A 22 8.50 -6.73 4.64
N ASP A 23 8.53 -7.30 3.43
CA ASP A 23 9.30 -6.78 2.28
C ASP A 23 8.37 -6.31 1.16
N ALA A 24 7.95 -5.04 1.22
CA ALA A 24 7.09 -4.43 0.21
C ALA A 24 7.87 -4.10 -1.09
N ARG A 25 7.66 -4.93 -2.11
CA ARG A 25 8.31 -4.77 -3.43
C ARG A 25 7.52 -3.85 -4.35
N LEU A 26 7.79 -2.55 -4.23
CA LEU A 26 7.21 -1.53 -5.10
C LEU A 26 7.97 -1.41 -6.45
N PRO A 27 7.30 -1.02 -7.55
CA PRO A 27 7.95 -0.89 -8.86
C PRO A 27 9.07 0.15 -8.87
N LYS A 28 10.33 -0.29 -8.95
CA LYS A 28 11.52 0.58 -8.77
C LYS A 28 11.64 1.71 -9.81
N ARG A 29 11.07 1.54 -11.00
CA ARG A 29 11.16 2.52 -12.11
C ARG A 29 10.17 3.68 -11.97
N MET A 30 9.11 3.51 -11.18
CA MET A 30 8.06 4.49 -10.98
C MET A 30 8.46 5.54 -9.94
N LYS A 31 7.93 6.75 -10.07
CA LYS A 31 7.93 7.80 -9.05
C LYS A 31 6.81 7.58 -8.04
N GLY A 32 6.93 8.19 -6.86
CA GLY A 32 5.91 8.10 -5.81
C GLY A 32 4.46 8.31 -6.30
N PRO A 33 4.13 9.39 -7.02
CA PRO A 33 2.77 9.67 -7.47
C PRO A 33 2.23 8.62 -8.44
N GLU A 34 3.11 8.04 -9.25
CA GLU A 34 2.74 6.98 -10.20
C GLU A 34 2.36 5.71 -9.45
N VAL A 35 3.11 5.36 -8.39
CA VAL A 35 2.81 4.22 -7.53
C VAL A 35 1.47 4.39 -6.83
N LEU A 36 1.25 5.56 -6.22
CA LEU A 36 0.00 5.88 -5.53
C LEU A 36 -1.22 5.75 -6.46
N ARG A 37 -1.14 6.35 -7.65
CA ARG A 37 -2.22 6.26 -8.66
C ARG A 37 -2.41 4.84 -9.18
N PHE A 38 -1.34 4.11 -9.42
CA PHE A 38 -1.39 2.74 -9.94
C PHE A 38 -2.15 1.80 -8.98
N PHE A 39 -1.82 1.81 -7.69
CA PHE A 39 -2.50 0.96 -6.73
C PHE A 39 -3.93 1.41 -6.42
N ALA A 40 -4.20 2.71 -6.42
CA ALA A 40 -5.57 3.23 -6.30
C ALA A 40 -6.45 2.78 -7.48
N ALA A 41 -5.94 2.89 -8.71
CA ALA A 41 -6.63 2.45 -9.92
C ALA A 41 -6.88 0.93 -9.92
N MET A 42 -5.93 0.13 -9.46
CA MET A 42 -6.08 -1.33 -9.34
C MET A 42 -7.23 -1.72 -8.39
N ARG A 43 -7.53 -0.88 -7.40
CA ARG A 43 -8.65 -1.04 -6.47
C ARG A 43 -9.93 -0.36 -6.94
N GLY A 44 -9.91 0.36 -8.07
CA GLY A 44 -11.03 1.17 -8.53
C GLY A 44 -11.37 2.33 -7.59
N ARG A 45 -10.34 2.91 -6.94
CA ARG A 45 -10.49 3.97 -5.92
C ARG A 45 -9.77 5.26 -6.32
N PRO A 46 -10.21 6.42 -5.77
CA PRO A 46 -9.46 7.67 -5.84
C PRO A 46 -8.06 7.53 -5.22
N ALA A 47 -7.08 8.27 -5.76
CA ALA A 47 -5.70 8.24 -5.26
C ALA A 47 -5.49 9.22 -4.09
N GLU A 48 -6.39 10.19 -3.92
CA GLU A 48 -6.34 11.27 -2.95
C GLU A 48 -6.06 10.79 -1.51
N PRO A 49 -6.70 9.72 -0.98
CA PRO A 49 -6.39 9.21 0.36
C PRO A 49 -4.93 8.76 0.52
N SER A 50 -4.36 8.15 -0.54
CA SER A 50 -2.96 7.71 -0.52
C SER A 50 -1.97 8.86 -0.58
N PHE A 51 -2.31 9.95 -1.30
CA PHE A 51 -1.53 11.19 -1.28
C PHE A 51 -1.61 11.90 0.08
N GLU A 52 -2.78 11.91 0.72
CA GLU A 52 -2.98 12.45 2.06
C GLU A 52 -2.08 11.74 3.09
N LEU A 53 -2.08 10.41 3.08
CA LEU A 53 -1.24 9.59 3.96
C LEU A 53 0.26 9.81 3.69
N ALA A 54 0.67 9.83 2.41
CA ALA A 54 2.05 10.09 2.05
C ALA A 54 2.54 11.47 2.57
N ARG A 55 1.67 12.49 2.50
CA ARG A 55 1.99 13.82 3.03
C ARG A 55 2.11 13.82 4.55
N ARG A 56 1.19 13.15 5.27
CA ARG A 56 1.25 13.01 6.74
C ARG A 56 2.51 12.29 7.22
N MET A 57 3.09 11.43 6.39
CA MET A 57 4.33 10.71 6.67
C MET A 57 5.60 11.44 6.22
N ASP A 58 5.46 12.67 5.72
CA ASP A 58 6.55 13.50 5.17
C ASP A 58 7.35 12.77 4.08
N LEU A 59 6.62 12.19 3.11
CA LEU A 59 7.23 11.42 2.03
C LEU A 59 7.55 12.30 0.81
N ASP A 60 8.83 12.36 0.43
CA ASP A 60 9.26 12.95 -0.85
C ASP A 60 8.88 12.04 -2.03
N LEU A 61 7.77 12.39 -2.68
CA LEU A 61 7.23 11.66 -3.82
C LEU A 61 7.96 11.95 -5.15
N ALA A 62 8.79 12.99 -5.24
CA ALA A 62 9.43 13.36 -6.51
C ALA A 62 10.42 12.30 -7.01
N ARG A 63 10.94 11.48 -6.09
CA ARG A 63 11.92 10.42 -6.36
C ARG A 63 11.30 9.19 -7.01
N ARG A 64 12.10 8.51 -7.82
CA ARG A 64 11.81 7.12 -8.21
C ARG A 64 11.95 6.20 -7.00
N VAL A 65 11.09 5.18 -6.90
CA VAL A 65 11.12 4.17 -5.83
C VAL A 65 12.50 3.55 -5.66
N GLY A 66 13.21 3.27 -6.76
CA GLY A 66 14.56 2.72 -6.70
C GLY A 66 15.60 3.62 -6.01
N ALA A 67 15.34 4.93 -5.92
CA ALA A 67 16.21 5.92 -5.28
C ALA A 67 15.72 6.35 -3.88
N MET A 68 14.58 5.82 -3.43
CA MET A 68 14.07 6.03 -2.07
C MET A 68 14.88 5.21 -1.07
N SER A 69 15.03 5.69 0.16
CA SER A 69 15.57 4.86 1.26
C SER A 69 14.62 3.71 1.59
N THR A 70 15.08 2.73 2.39
CA THR A 70 14.21 1.64 2.85
C THR A 70 12.99 2.17 3.61
N GLY A 71 13.18 3.10 4.54
CA GLY A 71 12.07 3.73 5.28
C GLY A 71 11.12 4.53 4.40
N MET A 72 11.61 5.22 3.36
CA MET A 72 10.74 5.89 2.39
C MET A 72 9.89 4.90 1.59
N ARG A 73 10.48 3.78 1.15
CA ARG A 73 9.72 2.73 0.46
C ARG A 73 8.69 2.10 1.40
N GLN A 74 9.03 1.92 2.67
CA GLN A 74 8.11 1.43 3.70
C GLN A 74 6.93 2.38 3.89
N LYS A 75 7.19 3.69 4.08
CA LYS A 75 6.14 4.72 4.16
C LYS A 75 5.25 4.74 2.92
N LEU A 76 5.84 4.63 1.72
CA LEU A 76 5.09 4.58 0.46
C LEU A 76 4.16 3.35 0.42
N ALA A 77 4.67 2.19 0.84
CA ALA A 77 3.89 0.96 0.89
C ALA A 77 2.76 1.03 1.93
N ILE A 78 3.02 1.60 3.12
CA ILE A 78 1.99 1.85 4.13
C ILE A 78 0.90 2.78 3.57
N ALA A 79 1.28 3.89 2.92
CA ALA A 79 0.33 4.83 2.34
C ALA A 79 -0.59 4.16 1.30
N VAL A 80 -0.03 3.29 0.44
CA VAL A 80 -0.80 2.49 -0.51
C VAL A 80 -1.74 1.52 0.19
N THR A 81 -1.24 0.75 1.16
CA THR A 81 -2.03 -0.30 1.82
C THR A 81 -3.18 0.28 2.63
N LEU A 82 -2.94 1.33 3.42
CA LEU A 82 -3.96 1.96 4.24
C LEU A 82 -5.02 2.69 3.40
N ALA A 83 -4.62 3.32 2.28
CA ALA A 83 -5.55 3.98 1.37
C ALA A 83 -6.49 3.03 0.62
N ALA A 84 -6.21 1.72 0.65
CA ALA A 84 -7.11 0.73 0.06
C ALA A 84 -8.47 0.67 0.80
N GLU A 85 -8.54 1.15 2.05
CA GLU A 85 -9.76 1.15 2.89
C GLU A 85 -10.48 -0.21 2.89
N ALA A 86 -9.70 -1.29 2.91
CA ALA A 86 -10.26 -2.62 3.00
C ALA A 86 -10.84 -2.84 4.40
N PRO A 87 -11.97 -3.56 4.54
CA PRO A 87 -12.56 -3.90 5.84
C PRO A 87 -11.57 -4.52 6.83
N VAL A 88 -10.58 -5.28 6.33
CA VAL A 88 -9.47 -5.79 7.13
C VAL A 88 -8.16 -5.41 6.46
N THR A 89 -7.25 -4.84 7.24
CA THR A 89 -5.87 -4.57 6.80
C THR A 89 -4.90 -5.37 7.65
N ILE A 90 -4.03 -6.14 6.99
CA ILE A 90 -2.99 -6.95 7.63
C ILE A 90 -1.64 -6.27 7.36
N LEU A 91 -0.90 -6.00 8.43
CA LEU A 91 0.42 -5.38 8.35
C LEU A 91 1.44 -6.32 8.96
N ASP A 92 2.40 -6.76 8.15
CA ASP A 92 3.51 -7.59 8.57
C ASP A 92 4.73 -6.70 8.81
N GLU A 93 5.17 -6.64 10.07
CA GLU A 93 6.28 -5.81 10.56
C GLU A 93 6.33 -4.37 10.00
N PRO A 94 5.24 -3.59 10.08
CA PRO A 94 5.13 -2.30 9.38
C PRO A 94 6.17 -1.26 9.78
N THR A 95 6.80 -1.41 10.95
CA THR A 95 7.74 -0.44 11.52
C THR A 95 9.19 -0.92 11.53
N ALA A 96 9.52 -2.10 11.00
CA ALA A 96 10.87 -2.67 11.08
C ALA A 96 11.95 -1.82 10.38
N ASN A 97 11.55 -0.95 9.45
CA ASN A 97 12.45 -0.16 8.61
C ASN A 97 12.21 1.36 8.72
N LEU A 98 11.49 1.82 9.75
CA LEU A 98 11.16 3.25 9.95
C LEU A 98 12.23 4.00 10.75
#